data_AF-S6BP67-F1
#
_entry.id   AF-S6BP67-F1
#
_cell.length_a   1.000
_cell.length_b   1.000
_cell.length_c   1.000
_cell.angle_alpha   90.00
_cell.angle_beta   90.00
_cell.angle_gamma   90.00
#
_symmetry.space_group_name_H-M   'P 1'
#
loop_
_entity.id
_entity.type
_entity.pdbx_description
1 polymer ?
#
loop_
_entity_poly.entity_id
_entity_poly.type
_entity_poly.pdbx_seq_one_letter_code
_entity_poly.pdbx_strand_id
1 'polypeptide(L)'
;MDVEAAYDYLTYVRGVNPHTIVAYGRSIGSGPTVHIAVKRSVLGVVLQSPISSVYKVKVYRLPCTIPGDMFRNEDKVDRINVPTLILHGTKDNVVPISI
;
A
#
# COMPACT_ATOMS: atom_id res chain seq x y z
N MET A 1 -10.54 -8.97 -2.07
CA MET A 1 -9.09 -9.26 -2.05
C MET A 1 -8.77 -9.93 -0.72
N ASP A 2 -7.76 -10.79 -0.67
CA ASP A 2 -7.36 -11.50 0.55
C ASP A 2 -7.06 -10.57 1.73
N VAL A 3 -6.54 -9.36 1.47
CA VAL A 3 -6.32 -8.34 2.50
C VAL A 3 -7.61 -7.86 3.19
N GLU A 4 -8.73 -7.80 2.45
CA GLU A 4 -10.03 -7.45 3.04
C GLU A 4 -10.53 -8.59 3.94
N ALA A 5 -10.39 -9.85 3.49
CA ALA A 5 -10.77 -11.02 4.30
C ALA A 5 -9.92 -11.15 5.58
N ALA A 6 -8.62 -10.89 5.50
CA ALA A 6 -7.72 -10.89 6.66
C ALA A 6 -8.09 -9.78 7.67
N TYR A 7 -8.40 -8.58 7.16
CA TYR A 7 -8.87 -7.47 7.99
C TYR A 7 -10.20 -7.81 8.67
N ASP A 8 -11.18 -8.30 7.90
CA ASP A 8 -12.51 -8.65 8.40
C ASP A 8 -12.44 -9.78 9.46
N TYR A 9 -11.53 -10.74 9.30
CA TYR A 9 -11.27 -11.74 10.33
C TYR A 9 -10.73 -11.12 11.62
N LEU A 10 -9.76 -10.21 11.54
CA LEU A 10 -9.20 -9.53 12.72
C LEU A 10 -10.26 -8.71 13.46
N THR A 11 -11.12 -7.99 12.75
CA THR A 11 -12.10 -7.11 13.37
C THR A 11 -13.36 -7.86 13.83
N TYR A 12 -13.97 -8.65 12.96
CA TYR A 12 -15.28 -9.26 13.23
C TYR A 12 -15.17 -10.59 13.97
N VAL A 13 -14.13 -11.39 13.71
CA VAL A 13 -13.97 -12.71 14.35
C VAL A 13 -13.10 -12.62 15.59
N ARG A 14 -12.01 -11.84 15.54
CA ARG A 14 -11.07 -11.68 16.65
C ARG A 14 -11.38 -10.48 17.56
N GLY A 15 -12.32 -9.62 17.18
CA GLY A 15 -12.76 -8.48 17.99
C GLY A 15 -11.69 -7.40 18.15
N VAL A 16 -10.69 -7.34 17.27
CA VAL A 16 -9.64 -6.32 17.33
C VAL A 16 -10.24 -4.96 16.97
N ASN A 17 -10.01 -3.96 17.82
CA ASN A 17 -10.44 -2.60 17.54
C ASN A 17 -9.72 -2.06 16.28
N PRO A 18 -10.45 -1.63 15.22
CA PRO A 18 -9.85 -1.02 14.03
C PRO A 18 -8.85 0.11 14.33
N HIS A 19 -9.10 0.89 15.38
CA HIS A 19 -8.25 2.01 15.79
C HIS A 19 -6.96 1.60 16.50
N THR A 20 -6.66 0.31 16.61
CA THR A 20 -5.37 -0.21 17.07
C THR A 20 -4.61 -0.98 15.99
N ILE A 21 -5.17 -1.05 14.77
CA ILE A 21 -4.57 -1.78 13.65
C ILE A 21 -3.64 -0.85 12.87
N VAL A 22 -2.38 -1.24 12.68
CA VAL A 22 -1.45 -0.55 11.78
C VAL A 22 -1.29 -1.36 10.51
N ALA A 23 -1.59 -0.75 9.35
CA ALA A 23 -1.41 -1.39 8.06
C ALA A 23 0.04 -1.22 7.58
N TYR A 24 0.76 -2.32 7.41
CA TYR A 24 2.15 -2.31 6.97
C TYR A 24 2.30 -2.99 5.61
N GLY A 25 3.11 -2.39 4.73
CA GLY A 25 3.39 -2.95 3.40
C GLY A 25 4.80 -2.62 2.93
N ARG A 26 5.51 -3.63 2.43
CA ARG A 26 6.85 -3.48 1.84
C ARG A 26 6.83 -3.79 0.34
N SER A 27 7.46 -2.93 -0.46
CA SER A 27 7.58 -3.14 -1.92
C SER A 27 6.19 -3.45 -2.53
N ILE A 28 5.98 -4.61 -3.14
CA ILE A 28 4.68 -5.02 -3.70
C ILE A 28 3.55 -5.04 -2.66
N GLY A 29 3.86 -5.31 -1.38
CA GLY A 29 2.89 -5.28 -0.29
C GLY A 29 2.28 -3.90 -0.05
N SER A 30 2.93 -2.81 -0.50
CA SER A 30 2.35 -1.47 -0.42
C SER A 30 1.00 -1.36 -1.16
N GLY A 31 0.81 -2.13 -2.23
CA GLY A 31 -0.44 -2.23 -2.98
C GLY A 31 -1.68 -2.53 -2.12
N PRO A 32 -1.78 -3.76 -1.56
CA PRO A 32 -2.89 -4.12 -0.68
C PRO A 32 -2.94 -3.27 0.61
N THR A 33 -1.81 -2.78 1.11
CA THR A 33 -1.75 -1.89 2.29
C THR A 33 -2.42 -0.54 2.03
N VAL A 34 -2.11 0.12 0.92
CA VAL A 34 -2.79 1.36 0.50
C VAL A 34 -4.27 1.06 0.25
N HIS A 35 -4.58 -0.04 -0.43
CA HIS A 35 -5.97 -0.43 -0.70
C HIS A 35 -6.81 -0.60 0.57
N ILE A 36 -6.29 -1.28 1.61
CA ILE A 36 -7.04 -1.47 2.85
C ILE A 36 -7.16 -0.16 3.64
N ALA A 37 -6.11 0.65 3.68
CA ALA A 37 -6.10 1.94 4.38
C ALA A 37 -7.07 2.97 3.78
N VAL A 38 -7.37 2.87 2.48
CA VAL A 38 -8.37 3.71 1.80
C VAL A 38 -9.80 3.22 2.05
N LYS A 39 -10.00 1.92 2.29
CA LYS A 39 -11.33 1.29 2.36
C LYS A 39 -11.84 0.99 3.77
N ARG A 40 -10.94 0.90 4.76
CA ARG A 40 -11.24 0.47 6.12
C ARG A 40 -10.51 1.35 7.13
N SER A 41 -11.05 1.44 8.33
CA SER A 41 -10.43 2.19 9.42
C SER A 41 -9.17 1.48 9.92
N VAL A 42 -8.07 2.23 10.02
CA VAL A 42 -6.82 1.77 10.65
C VAL A 42 -6.29 2.90 11.53
N LEU A 43 -5.43 2.59 12.49
CA LEU A 43 -4.72 3.58 13.30
C LEU A 43 -3.74 4.40 12.46
N GLY A 44 -3.06 3.74 11.52
CA GLY A 44 -2.03 4.36 10.70
C GLY A 44 -1.46 3.39 9.68
N VAL A 45 -0.59 3.93 8.82
CA VAL A 45 0.01 3.20 7.70
C VAL A 45 1.52 3.31 7.75
N VAL A 46 2.20 2.19 7.50
CA VAL A 46 3.66 2.15 7.33
C VAL A 46 3.98 1.53 5.98
N LEU A 47 4.65 2.29 5.13
CA LEU A 47 5.08 1.87 3.80
C LEU A 47 6.60 1.82 3.72
N GLN A 48 7.16 0.66 3.37
CA GLN A 48 8.60 0.48 3.21
C GLN A 48 8.98 0.20 1.76
N SER A 49 9.86 1.02 1.18
CA SER A 49 10.19 1.06 -0.25
C SER A 49 8.93 0.85 -1.11
N PRO A 50 7.86 1.66 -0.92
CA PRO A 50 6.60 1.43 -1.61
C PRO A 50 6.78 1.61 -3.11
N ILE A 51 6.02 0.83 -3.86
CA ILE A 51 5.94 1.00 -5.31
C ILE A 51 4.83 1.99 -5.62
N SER A 52 5.06 2.89 -6.59
CA SER A 52 4.00 3.76 -7.14
C SER A 52 3.00 2.94 -7.98
N SER A 53 3.52 1.96 -8.72
CA SER A 53 2.80 1.02 -9.57
C SER A 53 3.63 -0.27 -9.74
N VAL A 54 2.99 -1.44 -9.83
CA VAL A 54 3.70 -2.70 -10.13
C VAL A 54 4.33 -2.68 -11.53
N TYR A 55 3.69 -2.02 -12.49
CA TYR A 55 4.22 -1.92 -13.84
C TYR A 55 5.46 -1.03 -13.90
N LYS A 56 5.49 0.09 -13.16
CA LYS A 56 6.67 0.97 -13.12
C LYS A 56 7.93 0.30 -12.58
N VAL A 57 7.80 -0.79 -11.80
CA VAL A 57 8.93 -1.50 -11.18
C VAL A 57 9.36 -2.74 -11.97
N LYS A 58 8.44 -3.51 -12.56
CA LYS A 58 8.77 -4.78 -13.25
C LYS A 58 8.66 -4.76 -14.77
N VAL A 59 7.88 -3.85 -15.36
CA VAL A 59 7.53 -3.91 -16.78
C VAL A 59 7.77 -2.53 -17.39
N TYR A 60 9.04 -2.27 -17.69
CA TYR A 60 9.51 -1.10 -18.42
C TYR A 60 9.32 0.24 -17.71
N ARG A 61 10.29 1.14 -17.94
CA ARG A 61 10.19 2.59 -17.70
C ARG A 61 9.12 3.23 -18.60
N LEU A 62 7.93 2.65 -18.67
CA LEU A 62 6.82 3.20 -19.41
C LEU A 62 6.25 4.37 -18.57
N PRO A 63 6.10 5.56 -19.17
CA PRO A 63 5.60 6.74 -18.47
C PRO A 63 4.10 6.65 -18.12
N CYS A 64 3.44 5.55 -18.46
CA CYS A 64 1.99 5.41 -18.39
C CYS A 64 1.55 4.04 -17.85
N THR A 65 0.48 4.10 -17.07
CA THR A 65 -0.10 2.99 -16.34
C THR A 65 -1.10 2.25 -17.25
N ILE A 66 -0.90 0.96 -17.51
CA ILE A 66 -1.67 0.14 -18.46
C ILE A 66 -2.95 -0.41 -17.76
N PRO A 67 -4.07 -0.68 -18.47
CA PRO A 67 -5.18 -1.47 -17.92
C PRO A 67 -4.69 -2.86 -17.45
N GLY A 68 -4.99 -3.22 -16.20
CA GLY A 68 -4.46 -4.43 -15.55
C GLY A 68 -3.58 -4.16 -14.33
N ASP A 69 -3.31 -2.89 -14.02
CA ASP A 69 -2.46 -2.53 -12.87
C ASP A 69 -3.28 -2.63 -11.59
N MET A 70 -3.17 -3.77 -10.92
CA MET A 70 -3.91 -4.01 -9.68
C MET A 70 -3.49 -3.07 -8.53
N PHE A 71 -2.34 -2.40 -8.64
CA PHE A 71 -1.73 -1.64 -7.53
C PHE A 71 -1.18 -0.28 -7.96
N ARG A 72 -2.05 0.53 -8.57
CA ARG A 72 -1.83 1.98 -8.71
C ARG A 72 -1.96 2.66 -7.35
N ASN A 73 -0.87 2.71 -6.61
CA ASN A 73 -0.85 3.36 -5.30
C ASN A 73 -0.92 4.87 -5.45
N GLU A 74 -0.30 5.43 -6.49
CA GLU A 74 -0.34 6.87 -6.80
C GLU A 74 -1.77 7.42 -6.90
N ASP A 75 -2.70 6.67 -7.51
CA ASP A 75 -4.09 7.10 -7.67
C ASP A 75 -4.90 7.06 -6.36
N LYS A 76 -4.39 6.37 -5.33
CA LYS A 76 -5.13 6.02 -4.11
C LYS A 76 -4.54 6.61 -2.86
N VAL A 77 -3.24 6.90 -2.84
CA VAL A 77 -2.50 7.28 -1.63
C VAL A 77 -3.04 8.58 -1.01
N ASP A 78 -3.51 9.51 -1.84
CA ASP A 78 -4.12 10.77 -1.40
C ASP A 78 -5.43 10.58 -0.62
N ARG A 79 -6.02 9.39 -0.68
CA ARG A 79 -7.26 9.04 0.04
C ARG A 79 -7.00 8.45 1.43
N ILE A 80 -5.73 8.27 1.81
CA ILE A 80 -5.36 7.80 3.15
C ILE A 80 -5.48 8.97 4.12
N ASN A 81 -6.47 8.90 5.03
CA ASN A 81 -6.79 9.97 5.99
C ASN A 81 -6.21 9.73 7.39
N VAL A 82 -5.17 8.91 7.50
CA VAL A 82 -4.55 8.49 8.77
C VAL A 82 -3.04 8.78 8.75
N PRO A 83 -2.39 8.90 9.92
CA PRO A 83 -0.94 9.06 9.98
C PRO A 83 -0.22 8.00 9.15
N THR A 84 0.66 8.46 8.25
CA THR A 84 1.36 7.60 7.29
C THR A 84 2.86 7.82 7.38
N LEU A 85 3.61 6.75 7.61
CA LEU A 85 5.08 6.74 7.59
C LEU A 85 5.57 6.07 6.31
N ILE A 86 6.44 6.76 5.57
CA ILE A 86 7.11 6.22 4.38
C ILE A 86 8.61 6.08 4.68
N LEU A 87 9.12 4.87 4.51
CA LEU A 87 10.54 4.52 4.66
C LEU A 87 11.08 4.14 3.28
N HIS A 88 12.19 4.73 2.85
CA HIS A 88 12.80 4.40 1.57
C HIS A 88 14.32 4.53 1.62
N GLY A 89 15.04 3.56 1.05
CA GLY A 89 16.50 3.58 1.00
C GLY A 89 17.05 4.51 -0.08
N THR A 90 17.96 5.42 0.26
CA THR A 90 18.56 6.37 -0.70
C THR A 90 19.40 5.75 -1.81
N LYS A 91 19.70 4.44 -1.71
CA LYS A 91 20.45 3.65 -2.69
C LYS A 91 19.62 2.47 -3.21
N ASP A 92 18.29 2.55 -3.14
CA ASP A 92 17.39 1.52 -3.67
C ASP A 92 17.40 1.57 -5.21
N ASN A 93 18.05 0.57 -5.82
CA ASN A 93 18.13 0.43 -7.27
C ASN A 93 16.97 -0.40 -7.86
N VAL A 94 16.09 -0.93 -7.00
CA VAL A 94 14.95 -1.77 -7.41
C VAL A 94 13.70 -0.91 -7.50
N VAL A 95 13.47 -0.05 -6.51
CA VAL A 95 12.37 0.92 -6.50
C VAL A 95 12.99 2.30 -6.33
N PRO A 96 13.09 3.13 -7.38
CA PRO A 96 13.65 4.48 -7.25
C PRO A 96 12.80 5.38 -6.33
N ILE A 97 13.44 6.28 -5.58
CA ILE A 97 12.75 7.28 -4.72
C ILE A 97 11.88 8.23 -5.53
N SER A 98 12.32 8.57 -6.73
CA SER A 98 11.62 9.47 -7.64
C SER A 98 11.69 8.93 -9.07
N ILE A 99 10.65 9.22 -9.85
CA ILE A 99 10.56 8.92 -11.27
C ILE A 99 11.29 10.02 -12.06
#